data_AF-A0A834MCL6-F1
#
_entry.id   AF-A0A834MCL6-F1
#
_cell.length_a   1.000
_cell.length_b   1.000
_cell.length_c   1.000
_cell.angle_alpha   90.00
_cell.angle_beta   90.00
_cell.angle_gamma   90.00
#
_symmetry.space_group_name_H-M   'P 1'
#
loop_
_entity.id
_entity.type
_entity.pdbx_description
1 polymer ?
#
loop_
_entity_poly.entity_id
_entity_poly.type
_entity_poly.pdbx_seq_one_letter_code
_entity_poly.pdbx_strand_id
1 'polypeptide(L)'
;MHQPMDNYPGSRLLKGLSNYTSLDVNQLNFVVSQVFALGLATLYRTVLCPSKVSPTVRHLFGLIFGLWMGYFCFGYQALHLAGLPAVCYVV
;
A
#
# COMPACT_ATOMS: atom_id res chain seq x y z
N MET A 1 -24.96 -4.72 -9.92
CA MET A 1 -25.01 -4.91 -8.45
C MET A 1 -24.25 -3.75 -7.82
N HIS A 2 -24.95 -2.72 -7.35
CA HIS A 2 -24.35 -1.51 -6.76
C HIS A 2 -24.16 -1.79 -5.27
N GLN A 3 -22.93 -2.05 -4.81
CA GLN A 3 -22.69 -2.25 -3.38
C GLN A 3 -22.98 -0.95 -2.62
N PRO A 4 -23.71 -1.00 -1.48
CA PRO A 4 -23.94 0.18 -0.65
C PRO A 4 -22.60 0.73 -0.15
N MET A 5 -22.40 2.03 -0.39
CA MET A 5 -21.16 2.79 -0.18
C MET A 5 -20.71 2.89 1.29
N ASP A 6 -21.43 2.29 2.22
CA ASP A 6 -21.15 2.22 3.66
C ASP A 6 -20.14 1.12 4.03
N ASN A 7 -19.91 0.14 3.14
CA ASN A 7 -19.08 -1.04 3.45
C ASN A 7 -17.90 -1.19 2.48
N TYR A 8 -17.20 -0.09 2.17
CA TYR A 8 -15.95 -0.16 1.43
C TYR A 8 -14.78 0.01 2.40
N PRO A 9 -13.98 -1.04 2.66
CA PRO A 9 -12.92 -1.01 3.67
C PRO A 9 -11.69 -0.19 3.24
N GLY A 10 -11.55 0.14 1.95
CA GLY A 10 -10.41 0.87 1.39
C GLY A 10 -10.56 2.39 1.34
N SER A 11 -9.56 3.09 0.80
CA SER A 11 -9.52 4.56 0.76
C SER A 11 -10.59 5.14 -0.17
N ARG A 12 -11.44 6.03 0.35
CA ARG A 12 -12.51 6.75 -0.39
C ARG A 12 -12.02 8.09 -0.98
N LEU A 13 -10.76 8.47 -0.74
CA LEU A 13 -10.17 9.74 -1.18
C LEU A 13 -10.20 9.91 -2.71
N LEU A 14 -10.13 8.80 -3.45
CA LEU A 14 -10.14 8.79 -4.92
C LEU A 14 -11.54 8.68 -5.53
N LYS A 15 -12.61 8.75 -4.73
CA LYS A 15 -14.00 8.67 -5.22
C LYS A 15 -14.35 9.80 -6.20
N GLY A 16 -13.79 10.99 -6.01
CA GLY A 16 -13.93 12.11 -6.96
C GLY A 16 -13.26 11.83 -8.30
N LEU A 17 -12.12 11.11 -8.29
CA LEU A 17 -11.36 10.76 -9.49
C LEU A 17 -11.99 9.57 -10.24
N SER A 18 -12.62 8.63 -9.52
CA SER A 18 -13.43 7.53 -10.09
C SER A 18 -14.58 8.05 -10.95
N ASN A 19 -15.27 9.10 -10.51
CA ASN A 19 -16.33 9.75 -11.30
C ASN A 19 -15.81 10.34 -12.62
N TYR A 20 -14.54 10.74 -12.66
CA TYR A 20 -13.91 11.30 -13.87
C TYR A 20 -13.36 10.22 -14.81
N THR A 21 -12.95 9.07 -14.28
CA THR A 21 -12.29 8.01 -15.07
C THR A 21 -13.18 6.80 -15.39
N SER A 22 -14.43 6.75 -14.93
CA SER A 22 -15.33 5.58 -15.02
C SER A 22 -14.74 4.27 -14.47
N LEU A 23 -13.61 4.34 -13.75
CA LEU A 23 -12.92 3.20 -13.16
C LEU A 23 -13.38 2.99 -11.72
N ASP A 24 -13.41 1.73 -11.31
CA ASP A 24 -13.76 1.36 -9.94
C ASP A 24 -12.72 1.91 -8.94
N VAL A 25 -13.18 2.37 -7.78
CA VAL A 25 -12.32 2.96 -6.74
C VAL A 25 -11.22 1.99 -6.29
N ASN A 26 -11.49 0.68 -6.35
CA ASN A 26 -10.50 -0.36 -6.07
C ASN A 26 -9.36 -0.37 -7.09
N GLN A 27 -9.66 -0.25 -8.38
CA GLN A 27 -8.66 -0.23 -9.44
C GLN A 27 -7.80 1.03 -9.38
N LEU A 28 -8.40 2.19 -9.06
CA LEU A 28 -7.63 3.43 -8.89
C LEU A 28 -6.68 3.38 -7.70
N ASN A 29 -7.11 2.84 -6.57
CA ASN A 29 -6.25 2.61 -5.41
C ASN A 29 -5.07 1.69 -5.78
N PHE A 30 -5.32 0.64 -6.56
CA PHE A 30 -4.27 -0.27 -7.04
C PHE A 30 -3.28 0.44 -7.96
N VAL A 31 -3.73 1.17 -8.98
CA VAL A 31 -2.83 1.88 -9.92
C VAL A 31 -2.01 2.95 -9.21
N VAL A 32 -2.63 3.75 -8.33
CA VAL A 32 -1.93 4.80 -7.58
C VAL A 32 -0.88 4.19 -6.65
N SER A 33 -1.21 3.11 -5.95
CA SER A 33 -0.23 2.41 -5.10
C SER A 33 0.93 1.84 -5.92
N GLN A 34 0.67 1.34 -7.14
CA GLN A 34 1.69 0.82 -8.05
C GLN A 34 2.64 1.91 -8.55
N VAL A 35 2.11 3.06 -8.99
CA VAL A 35 2.91 4.22 -9.43
C VAL A 35 3.77 4.73 -8.28
N PHE A 36 3.19 4.82 -7.10
CA PHE A 36 3.93 5.27 -5.92
C PHE A 36 4.96 4.23 -5.47
N ALA A 37 4.67 2.93 -5.56
CA ALA A 37 5.63 1.86 -5.29
C ALA A 37 6.82 1.89 -6.27
N LEU A 38 6.58 2.19 -7.55
CA LEU A 38 7.65 2.40 -8.54
C LEU A 38 8.51 3.64 -8.22
N GLY A 39 7.87 4.75 -7.83
CA GLY A 39 8.56 5.94 -7.36
C GLY A 39 9.41 5.65 -6.12
N LEU A 40 8.84 4.92 -5.16
CA LEU A 40 9.51 4.49 -3.94
C LEU A 40 10.68 3.56 -4.22
N ALA A 41 10.54 2.59 -5.13
CA ALA A 41 11.61 1.70 -5.54
C ALA A 41 12.79 2.48 -6.12
N THR A 42 12.49 3.54 -6.88
CA THR A 42 13.50 4.43 -7.44
C THR A 42 14.18 5.25 -6.35
N LEU A 43 13.41 5.88 -5.44
CA LEU A 43 13.94 6.56 -4.25
C LEU A 43 14.80 5.64 -3.39
N TYR A 44 14.38 4.40 -3.22
CA TYR A 44 15.09 3.41 -2.43
C TYR A 44 16.43 3.03 -3.06
N ARG A 45 16.47 2.94 -4.39
CA ARG A 45 17.71 2.75 -5.16
C ARG A 45 18.67 3.93 -5.02
N THR A 46 18.17 5.16 -5.04
CA THR A 46 18.99 6.37 -5.05
C THR A 46 19.44 6.78 -3.65
N VAL A 47 18.56 6.69 -2.64
CA VAL A 47 18.80 7.16 -1.26
C VAL A 47 19.49 6.09 -0.40
N LEU A 48 19.12 4.82 -0.54
CA LEU A 48 19.71 3.74 0.28
C LEU A 48 20.89 3.07 -0.43
N CYS A 49 21.87 3.86 -0.86
CA CYS A 49 23.10 3.31 -1.38
C CYS A 49 23.78 2.45 -0.27
N PRO A 50 24.16 1.18 -0.54
CA PRO A 50 24.61 0.20 0.47
C PRO A 50 25.82 0.65 1.31
N SER A 51 26.54 1.67 0.86
CA SER A 51 27.70 2.24 1.56
C SER A 51 27.33 3.23 2.68
N LYS A 52 26.08 3.74 2.74
CA LYS A 52 25.69 4.80 3.67
C LYS A 52 24.58 4.41 4.66
N VAL A 53 23.85 3.31 4.41
CA VAL A 53 22.64 2.98 5.17
C VAL A 53 22.67 1.53 5.64
N SER A 54 22.52 1.33 6.95
CA SER A 54 22.51 -0.01 7.59
C SER A 54 21.39 -0.88 7.02
N PRO A 55 21.63 -2.18 6.78
CA PRO A 55 20.65 -3.12 6.22
C PRO A 55 19.33 -3.15 7.01
N THR A 56 19.37 -2.96 8.33
CA THR A 56 18.18 -2.91 9.18
C THR A 56 17.25 -1.76 8.81
N VAL A 57 17.79 -0.57 8.54
CA VAL A 57 17.01 0.60 8.15
C VAL A 57 16.37 0.37 6.79
N ARG A 58 17.09 -0.29 5.86
CA ARG A 58 16.54 -0.68 4.55
C ARG A 58 15.29 -1.55 4.77
N HIS A 59 15.42 -2.67 5.46
CA HIS A 59 14.31 -3.59 5.66
C HIS A 59 13.12 -2.95 6.38
N LEU A 60 13.37 -2.19 7.45
CA LEU A 60 12.31 -1.53 8.21
C LEU A 60 11.57 -0.47 7.36
N PHE A 61 12.30 0.31 6.57
CA PHE A 61 11.70 1.32 5.70
C PHE A 61 10.82 0.67 4.62
N GLY A 62 11.31 -0.41 4.00
CA GLY A 62 10.55 -1.18 3.02
C GLY A 62 9.30 -1.82 3.64
N LEU A 63 9.42 -2.37 4.85
CA LEU A 63 8.31 -2.98 5.58
C LEU A 63 7.23 -1.94 5.93
N ILE A 64 7.62 -0.79 6.51
CA ILE A 64 6.68 0.26 6.92
C ILE A 64 5.95 0.83 5.71
N PHE A 65 6.68 1.19 4.65
CA PHE A 65 6.04 1.75 3.45
C PHE A 65 5.20 0.72 2.71
N GLY A 66 5.62 -0.54 2.65
CA GLY A 66 4.83 -1.63 2.09
C GLY A 66 3.53 -1.84 2.85
N LEU A 67 3.58 -1.86 4.20
CA LEU A 67 2.38 -1.96 5.04
C LEU A 67 1.45 -0.76 4.86
N TRP A 68 2.01 0.45 4.85
CA TRP A 68 1.24 1.69 4.69
C TRP A 68 0.54 1.73 3.33
N MET A 69 1.22 1.31 2.26
CA MET A 69 0.64 1.19 0.92
C MET A 69 -0.42 0.11 0.81
N GLY A 70 -0.17 -1.08 1.37
CA GLY A 70 -1.13 -2.16 1.40
C GLY A 70 -2.42 -1.74 2.11
N TYR A 71 -2.28 -1.06 3.26
CA TYR A 71 -3.41 -0.50 4.00
C TYR A 71 -4.16 0.57 3.20
N PHE A 72 -3.45 1.46 2.49
CA PHE A 72 -4.10 2.47 1.65
C PHE A 72 -4.92 1.82 0.51
N CYS A 73 -4.41 0.73 -0.07
CA CYS A 73 -5.02 0.08 -1.23
C CYS A 73 -6.22 -0.82 -0.87
N PHE A 74 -6.09 -1.65 0.18
CA PHE A 74 -7.08 -2.67 0.54
C PHE A 74 -7.74 -2.43 1.90
N GLY A 75 -7.32 -1.40 2.64
CA GLY A 75 -7.85 -1.10 3.96
C GLY A 75 -7.49 -2.14 5.02
N TYR A 76 -8.42 -2.37 5.95
CA TYR A 76 -8.24 -3.31 7.07
C TYR A 76 -7.93 -4.75 6.62
N GLN A 77 -8.33 -5.15 5.40
CA GLN A 77 -8.00 -6.48 4.85
C GLN A 77 -6.49 -6.67 4.61
N ALA A 78 -5.75 -5.62 4.23
CA ALA A 78 -4.29 -5.73 4.09
C ALA A 78 -3.60 -5.99 5.44
N LEU A 79 -4.14 -5.40 6.53
CA LEU A 79 -3.65 -5.63 7.88
C LEU A 79 -3.84 -7.09 8.29
N HIS A 80 -4.94 -7.71 7.89
CA HIS A 80 -5.17 -9.13 8.18
C HIS A 80 -4.18 -10.02 7.40
N LEU A 81 -3.94 -9.70 6.13
CA LEU A 81 -3.00 -10.41 5.25
C LEU A 81 -1.55 -10.30 5.75
N ALA A 82 -1.16 -9.14 6.30
CA ALA A 82 0.17 -8.91 6.84
C ALA A 82 0.31 -9.40 8.29
N GLY A 83 -0.74 -9.30 9.09
CA GLY A 83 -0.76 -9.64 10.51
C GLY A 83 -0.75 -11.15 10.76
N LEU A 84 -1.47 -11.93 9.97
CA LEU A 84 -1.51 -13.40 10.12
C LEU A 84 -0.11 -14.03 10.03
N PRO A 85 0.71 -13.79 8.99
CA PRO A 85 2.07 -14.34 8.92
C PRO A 85 3.00 -13.75 9.99
N ALA A 86 2.80 -12.50 10.42
CA ALA A 86 3.57 -11.92 11.51
C ALA A 86 3.30 -12.62 12.86
N VAL A 87 2.03 -12.94 13.15
CA VAL A 87 1.66 -13.71 14.34
C VAL A 87 2.25 -15.12 14.28
N CYS A 88 2.16 -15.79 13.13
CA CYS A 88 2.78 -17.11 12.93
C CYS A 88 4.30 -17.11 13.06
N TYR A 89 4.97 -15.97 12.89
CA TYR A 89 6.41 -15.87 13.08
C TYR A 89 6.81 -15.67 14.55
N VAL A 90 5.90 -15.14 15.37
CA VAL A 90 6.15 -14.83 16.79
C VAL A 90 5.83 -16.01 17.71
N VAL A 91 4.88 -16.85 17.32
CA VAL A 91 4.46 -18.08 18.05
C VAL A 91 5.35 -19.25 17.65
#